data_AF-A0AAE9IA92-F1
#
_entry.id   AF-A0AAE9IA92-F1
#
_cell.length_a   1.000
_cell.length_b   1.000
_cell.length_c   1.000
_cell.angle_alpha   90.00
_cell.angle_beta   90.00
_cell.angle_gamma   90.00
#
_symmetry.space_group_name_H-M   'P 1'
#
loop_
_entity.id
_entity.type
_entity.pdbx_description
1 polymer ?
#
loop_
_entity_poly.entity_id
_entity_poly.type
_entity_poly.pdbx_seq_one_letter_code
_entity_poly.pdbx_strand_id
1 'polypeptide(L)'
;MVGTDATYTDASGAPAKVASKLVLRSAAEQAENGAQVVISPLSTEVVRLTEAESLTVADAKTAIASRLSLTGGTADVTVKADDVLALPASVADAHAATALLTESNTLAGRYTLASKILDRGFISDAATDPVTTLKAAQDAAFNPEGIPRYDHLFVVVFENHSNQTIDDPAYPNFYKYLNQEGNKAANYFSTGNPSEPNYISLASADDWGVADDNPWNCLPAGDTANQPTDVYQPLAACNADTKVHNLKGHRNLFTAMYNAGMGTRVYSESMDPGQDPRRDGAGNATITAVNVTSGAGATEPMISSLYKTKHHPAVNFDEVRNRPDFFRNLNRTVGGGQWDAAIQTYAQGHGITWNTHQFEDDLKSGDIGALNYIVPDQCDDIHGTGSAVADCTSGVPGIKRGDAYAKYLVETIKASPVWQNTSRRSAIVMLFDEGSSFFGSSSCCGWNVGGGTTSGAPLGEGITTAIPRYNGGNKGDGPTIFGLLTNQPGAPKQVIDSDAYSHFSFVRTMQDMFALADPGVPTSYMNRSKYTEQYIAQNLANLAEYSGSANTHFDSVRPMNHNYVVKAGDIVSGGATPGVSGSGTLSGGNTASGPDATQTNIWAIKS
;
A
#
# COMPACT_ATOMS: atom_id res chain seq x y z
N MET A 1 -7.81 -8.30 -31.76
CA MET A 1 -7.65 -9.14 -30.54
C MET A 1 -6.31 -9.83 -30.61
N VAL A 2 -5.58 -9.86 -29.50
CA VAL A 2 -4.35 -10.63 -29.34
C VAL A 2 -4.69 -11.84 -28.48
N GLY A 3 -4.74 -13.03 -29.08
CA GLY A 3 -5.00 -14.28 -28.37
C GLY A 3 -3.74 -14.84 -27.72
N THR A 4 -3.88 -15.84 -26.85
CA THR A 4 -2.74 -16.52 -26.19
C THR A 4 -1.89 -17.35 -27.16
N ASP A 5 -2.37 -17.59 -28.38
CA ASP A 5 -1.57 -18.20 -29.46
C ASP A 5 -0.73 -17.19 -30.24
N ALA A 6 -0.88 -15.89 -30.01
CA ALA A 6 0.01 -14.88 -30.56
C ALA A 6 1.43 -15.03 -29.97
N THR A 7 2.43 -14.78 -30.81
CA THR A 7 3.84 -14.90 -30.42
C THR A 7 4.55 -13.55 -30.48
N TYR A 8 5.48 -13.32 -29.56
CA TYR A 8 6.42 -12.19 -29.57
C TYR A 8 7.85 -12.70 -29.35
N THR A 9 8.84 -11.84 -29.57
CA THR A 9 10.24 -12.13 -29.19
C THR A 9 10.48 -11.54 -27.81
N ASP A 10 10.82 -12.37 -26.83
CA ASP A 10 11.08 -11.91 -25.46
C ASP A 10 12.44 -11.21 -25.32
N ALA A 11 12.75 -10.72 -24.12
CA ALA A 11 13.99 -10.01 -23.83
C ALA A 11 15.25 -10.89 -23.99
N SER A 12 15.11 -12.22 -24.01
CA SER A 12 16.20 -13.15 -24.29
C SER A 12 16.39 -13.41 -25.79
N GLY A 13 15.50 -12.87 -26.63
CA GLY A 13 15.49 -13.12 -28.07
C GLY A 13 14.72 -14.38 -28.46
N ALA A 14 14.02 -15.04 -27.53
CA ALA A 14 13.31 -16.28 -27.79
C ALA A 14 11.84 -16.01 -28.21
N PRO A 15 11.27 -16.84 -29.11
CA PRO A 15 9.84 -16.81 -29.38
C PRO A 15 9.06 -17.21 -28.11
N ALA A 16 8.17 -16.32 -27.67
CA ALA A 16 7.31 -16.52 -26.51
C ALA A 16 5.84 -16.31 -26.89
N LYS A 17 4.92 -17.01 -26.21
CA LYS A 17 3.48 -16.79 -26.36
C LYS A 17 3.02 -15.65 -25.47
N VAL A 18 2.02 -14.90 -25.93
CA VAL A 18 1.37 -13.89 -25.10
C VAL A 18 0.64 -14.58 -23.94
N ALA A 19 0.96 -14.18 -22.70
CA ALA A 19 0.48 -14.85 -21.49
C ALA A 19 -1.03 -14.67 -21.23
N SER A 20 -1.66 -13.66 -21.83
CA SER A 20 -3.08 -13.36 -21.62
C SER A 20 -3.71 -12.71 -22.84
N LYS A 21 -5.00 -12.97 -23.04
CA LYS A 21 -5.77 -12.35 -24.12
C LYS A 21 -5.94 -10.85 -23.88
N LEU A 22 -5.76 -10.05 -24.94
CA LEU A 22 -5.99 -8.61 -24.93
C LEU A 22 -6.90 -8.17 -26.08
N VAL A 23 -7.92 -7.38 -25.75
CA VAL A 23 -8.77 -6.67 -26.72
C VAL A 23 -8.34 -5.21 -26.79
N LEU A 24 -7.51 -4.89 -27.79
CA LEU A 24 -7.01 -3.54 -28.05
C LEU A 24 -7.80 -2.87 -29.18
N ARG A 25 -7.87 -1.53 -29.12
CA ARG A 25 -8.65 -0.69 -30.05
C ARG A 25 -7.85 0.53 -30.51
N SER A 26 -8.30 1.09 -31.62
CA SER A 26 -7.88 2.38 -32.17
C SER A 26 -9.12 3.18 -32.57
N ALA A 27 -9.06 4.50 -32.50
CA ALA A 27 -10.16 5.34 -32.98
C ALA A 27 -10.23 5.29 -34.51
N ALA A 28 -11.43 5.38 -35.10
CA ALA A 28 -11.59 5.32 -36.56
C ALA A 28 -10.80 6.42 -37.28
N GLU A 29 -10.78 7.63 -36.71
CA GLU A 29 -10.04 8.80 -37.19
C GLU A 29 -8.53 8.54 -37.32
N GLN A 30 -7.95 7.64 -36.50
CA GLN A 30 -6.52 7.30 -36.57
C GLN A 30 -6.17 6.52 -37.85
N ALA A 31 -7.14 5.82 -38.44
CA ALA A 31 -6.96 5.00 -39.64
C ALA A 31 -7.35 5.73 -40.94
N GLU A 32 -7.77 7.00 -40.85
CA GLU A 32 -8.18 7.77 -42.02
C GLU A 32 -7.01 7.96 -43.01
N ASN A 33 -7.35 8.08 -44.29
CA ASN A 33 -6.41 8.36 -45.38
C ASN A 33 -5.23 7.36 -45.51
N GLY A 34 -5.38 6.13 -45.00
CA GLY A 34 -4.37 5.08 -45.12
C GLY A 34 -3.18 5.25 -44.16
N ALA A 35 -3.35 5.98 -43.06
CA ALA A 35 -2.33 6.14 -42.03
C ALA A 35 -1.93 4.81 -41.38
N GLN A 36 -0.66 4.69 -41.00
CA GLN A 36 -0.20 3.57 -40.17
C GLN A 36 -0.67 3.78 -38.73
N VAL A 37 -1.31 2.75 -38.15
CA VAL A 37 -1.88 2.81 -36.81
C VAL A 37 -1.12 1.90 -35.86
N VAL A 38 -0.66 2.46 -34.75
CA VAL A 38 -0.16 1.68 -33.62
C VAL A 38 -1.33 1.23 -32.77
N ILE A 39 -1.54 -0.08 -32.65
CA ILE A 39 -2.54 -0.66 -31.76
C ILE A 39 -1.85 -1.09 -30.47
N SER A 40 -2.18 -0.40 -29.38
CA SER A 40 -1.53 -0.56 -28.07
C SER A 40 -2.54 -0.35 -26.93
N PRO A 41 -2.14 -0.60 -25.68
CA PRO A 41 -2.90 -0.14 -24.52
C PRO A 41 -3.18 1.37 -24.57
N LEU A 42 -2.23 2.20 -24.98
CA LEU A 42 -2.42 3.65 -25.10
C LEU A 42 -3.45 4.03 -26.17
N SER A 43 -3.44 3.39 -27.34
CA SER A 43 -4.46 3.66 -28.37
C SER A 43 -5.86 3.24 -27.89
N THR A 44 -5.92 2.18 -27.08
CA THR A 44 -7.17 1.71 -26.46
C THR A 44 -7.65 2.71 -25.40
N GLU A 45 -6.74 3.33 -24.67
CA GLU A 45 -7.08 4.34 -23.66
C GLU A 45 -7.60 5.63 -24.28
N VAL A 46 -7.05 6.04 -25.42
CA VAL A 46 -7.63 7.13 -26.21
C VAL A 46 -9.09 6.83 -26.54
N VAL A 47 -9.41 5.64 -27.06
CA VAL A 47 -10.80 5.25 -27.35
C VAL A 47 -11.65 5.22 -26.09
N ARG A 48 -11.15 4.62 -24.99
CA ARG A 48 -11.89 4.55 -23.72
C ARG A 48 -12.25 5.95 -23.22
N LEU A 49 -11.34 6.90 -23.28
CA LEU A 49 -11.60 8.29 -22.87
C LEU A 49 -12.65 8.98 -23.76
N THR A 50 -12.65 8.71 -25.07
CA THR A 50 -13.73 9.23 -25.93
C THR A 50 -15.11 8.67 -25.58
N GLU A 51 -15.18 7.41 -25.12
CA GLU A 51 -16.45 6.74 -24.79
C GLU A 51 -16.91 7.02 -23.35
N ALA A 52 -15.99 7.00 -22.39
CA ALA A 52 -16.27 7.11 -20.96
C ALA A 52 -16.37 8.57 -20.50
N GLU A 53 -15.59 9.46 -21.11
CA GLU A 53 -15.51 10.88 -20.73
C GLU A 53 -16.01 11.81 -21.84
N SER A 54 -16.50 11.28 -22.96
CA SER A 54 -17.01 12.05 -24.11
C SER A 54 -15.98 13.04 -24.69
N LEU A 55 -14.69 12.72 -24.58
CA LEU A 55 -13.61 13.53 -25.14
C LEU A 55 -13.50 13.34 -26.66
N THR A 56 -12.98 14.35 -27.36
CA THR A 56 -12.49 14.14 -28.73
C THR A 56 -11.21 13.30 -28.71
N VAL A 57 -10.81 12.72 -29.85
CA VAL A 57 -9.53 11.99 -29.95
C VAL A 57 -8.35 12.91 -29.60
N ALA A 58 -8.39 14.17 -30.04
CA ALA A 58 -7.36 15.16 -29.73
C ALA A 58 -7.29 15.48 -28.23
N ASP A 59 -8.44 15.65 -27.58
CA ASP A 59 -8.51 15.92 -26.14
C ASP A 59 -8.07 14.70 -25.32
N ALA A 60 -8.44 13.49 -25.73
CA ALA A 60 -8.02 12.25 -25.08
C ALA A 60 -6.49 12.06 -25.15
N LYS A 61 -5.87 12.30 -26.32
CA LYS A 61 -4.39 12.31 -26.44
C LYS A 61 -3.78 13.35 -25.50
N THR A 62 -4.35 14.56 -25.46
CA THR A 62 -3.87 15.65 -24.61
C THR A 62 -4.00 15.33 -23.13
N ALA A 63 -5.08 14.67 -22.71
CA ALA A 63 -5.30 14.24 -21.33
C ALA A 63 -4.24 13.21 -20.90
N ILE A 64 -3.97 12.20 -21.72
CA ILE A 64 -2.92 11.20 -21.47
C ILE A 64 -1.55 11.88 -21.42
N ALA A 65 -1.22 12.71 -22.41
CA ALA A 65 0.04 13.42 -22.46
C ALA A 65 0.26 14.33 -21.23
N SER A 66 -0.76 15.07 -20.81
CA SER A 66 -0.72 15.92 -19.62
C SER A 66 -0.48 15.12 -18.33
N ARG A 67 -1.12 13.96 -18.21
CA ARG A 67 -0.93 13.04 -17.08
C ARG A 67 0.49 12.46 -17.00
N LEU A 68 1.09 12.18 -18.14
CA LEU A 68 2.44 11.58 -18.22
C LEU A 68 3.56 12.62 -18.15
N SER A 69 3.26 13.88 -18.45
CA SER A 69 4.21 14.98 -18.34
C SER A 69 4.50 15.35 -16.88
N LEU A 70 5.68 15.92 -16.66
CA LEU A 70 6.17 16.41 -15.37
C LEU A 70 6.86 17.76 -15.60
N THR A 71 6.41 18.80 -14.90
CA THR A 71 6.97 20.16 -15.01
C THR A 71 7.38 20.68 -13.63
N GLY A 72 8.53 21.34 -13.55
CA GLY A 72 9.10 21.85 -12.30
C GLY A 72 9.96 20.83 -11.56
N GLY A 73 10.39 19.77 -12.25
CA GLY A 73 11.23 18.71 -11.69
C GLY A 73 12.72 19.00 -11.79
N THR A 74 13.55 18.00 -11.44
CA THR A 74 15.00 18.07 -11.72
C THR A 74 15.30 18.08 -13.21
N ALA A 75 14.46 17.41 -14.00
CA ALA A 75 14.40 17.48 -15.44
C ALA A 75 12.93 17.36 -15.85
N ASP A 76 12.43 18.34 -16.62
CA ASP A 76 11.06 18.31 -17.10
C ASP A 76 10.87 17.16 -18.11
N VAL A 77 9.75 16.45 -17.98
CA VAL A 77 9.33 15.42 -18.92
C VAL A 77 8.13 15.96 -19.67
N THR A 78 8.28 16.19 -20.98
CA THR A 78 7.18 16.65 -21.84
C THR A 78 6.76 15.54 -22.78
N VAL A 79 5.60 14.93 -22.51
CA VAL A 79 4.96 14.01 -23.44
C VAL A 79 4.07 14.84 -24.37
N LYS A 80 4.26 14.73 -25.68
CA LYS A 80 3.36 15.40 -26.64
C LYS A 80 2.14 14.54 -26.91
N ALA A 81 1.01 15.18 -27.22
CA ALA A 81 -0.22 14.48 -27.60
C ALA A 81 0.00 13.49 -28.75
N ASP A 82 0.87 13.81 -29.72
CA ASP A 82 1.16 12.92 -30.84
C ASP A 82 2.07 11.74 -30.47
N ASP A 83 2.88 11.87 -29.42
CA ASP A 83 3.73 10.77 -28.94
C ASP A 83 2.89 9.62 -28.32
N VAL A 84 1.69 9.93 -27.82
CA VAL A 84 0.76 8.95 -27.19
C VAL A 84 0.40 7.79 -28.13
N LEU A 85 0.36 8.05 -29.43
CA LEU A 85 0.01 7.07 -30.47
C LEU A 85 1.21 6.69 -31.35
N ALA A 86 2.39 7.22 -31.05
CA ALA A 86 3.60 6.93 -31.80
C ALA A 86 4.15 5.54 -31.44
N LEU A 87 5.01 5.01 -32.31
CA LEU A 87 5.84 3.86 -31.93
C LEU A 87 6.83 4.33 -30.85
N PRO A 88 7.02 3.59 -29.74
CA PRO A 88 7.93 4.01 -28.68
C PRO A 88 9.35 4.34 -29.18
N ALA A 89 9.86 3.56 -30.13
CA ALA A 89 11.18 3.78 -30.75
C ALA A 89 11.27 5.04 -31.64
N SER A 90 10.15 5.68 -31.96
CA SER A 90 10.08 6.92 -32.74
C SER A 90 9.92 8.18 -31.88
N VAL A 91 9.68 8.02 -30.58
CA VAL A 91 9.59 9.15 -29.64
C VAL A 91 10.99 9.70 -29.39
N ALA A 92 11.19 10.98 -29.72
CA ALA A 92 12.51 11.59 -29.70
C ALA A 92 13.07 11.82 -28.28
N ASP A 93 12.20 12.12 -27.32
CA ASP A 93 12.58 12.32 -25.92
C ASP A 93 12.55 10.98 -25.17
N ALA A 94 13.70 10.57 -24.62
CA ALA A 94 13.84 9.29 -23.95
C ALA A 94 13.02 9.20 -22.64
N HIS A 95 12.81 10.32 -21.94
CA HIS A 95 11.99 10.36 -20.73
C HIS A 95 10.51 10.25 -21.09
N ALA A 96 10.06 10.93 -22.14
CA ALA A 96 8.70 10.78 -22.67
C ALA A 96 8.44 9.34 -23.16
N ALA A 97 9.39 8.75 -23.89
CA ALA A 97 9.31 7.36 -24.34
C ALA A 97 9.18 6.39 -23.15
N THR A 98 9.95 6.62 -22.09
CA THR A 98 9.90 5.83 -20.85
C THR A 98 8.55 5.98 -20.14
N ALA A 99 8.04 7.22 -20.00
CA ALA A 99 6.75 7.48 -19.38
C ALA A 99 5.59 6.80 -20.12
N LEU A 100 5.61 6.85 -21.46
CA LEU A 100 4.63 6.17 -22.33
C LEU A 100 4.71 4.65 -22.19
N LEU A 101 5.92 4.07 -22.14
CA LEU A 101 6.09 2.63 -21.98
C LEU A 101 5.60 2.14 -20.62
N THR A 102 5.93 2.86 -19.54
CA THR A 102 5.45 2.57 -18.18
C THR A 102 3.93 2.62 -18.10
N GLU A 103 3.30 3.64 -18.71
CA GLU A 103 1.85 3.74 -18.75
C GLU A 103 1.23 2.61 -19.57
N SER A 104 1.81 2.29 -20.72
CA SER A 104 1.35 1.18 -21.57
C SER A 104 1.36 -0.16 -20.82
N ASN A 105 2.42 -0.42 -20.02
CA ASN A 105 2.50 -1.63 -19.19
C ASN A 105 1.41 -1.65 -18.11
N THR A 106 1.19 -0.53 -17.44
CA THR A 106 0.14 -0.41 -16.41
C THR A 106 -1.26 -0.62 -17.01
N LEU A 107 -1.52 -0.05 -18.19
CA LEU A 107 -2.79 -0.21 -18.90
C LEU A 107 -3.01 -1.64 -19.41
N ALA A 108 -1.95 -2.37 -19.78
CA ALA A 108 -2.05 -3.74 -20.27
C ALA A 108 -2.71 -4.68 -19.24
N GLY A 109 -2.40 -4.51 -17.94
CA GLY A 109 -3.06 -5.26 -16.86
C GLY A 109 -4.57 -5.00 -16.82
N ARG A 110 -4.99 -3.73 -16.93
CA ARG A 110 -6.40 -3.35 -16.93
C ARG A 110 -7.16 -3.87 -18.15
N TYR A 111 -6.57 -3.79 -19.34
CA TYR A 111 -7.24 -4.33 -20.53
C TYR A 111 -7.24 -5.85 -20.59
N THR A 112 -6.29 -6.50 -19.92
CA THR A 112 -6.36 -7.94 -19.67
C THR A 112 -7.56 -8.27 -18.78
N LEU A 113 -7.75 -7.55 -17.68
CA LEU A 113 -8.93 -7.70 -16.82
C LEU A 113 -10.24 -7.42 -17.59
N ALA A 114 -10.31 -6.33 -18.37
CA ALA A 114 -11.47 -6.02 -19.20
C ALA A 114 -11.78 -7.13 -20.20
N SER A 115 -10.76 -7.75 -20.80
CA SER A 115 -10.93 -8.88 -21.72
C SER A 115 -11.53 -10.10 -21.00
N LYS A 116 -11.08 -10.39 -19.76
CA LYS A 116 -11.64 -11.46 -18.94
C LYS A 116 -13.09 -11.19 -18.54
N ILE A 117 -13.41 -9.96 -18.11
CA ILE A 117 -14.78 -9.52 -17.79
C ILE A 117 -15.70 -9.69 -18.99
N LEU A 118 -15.27 -9.24 -20.17
CA LEU A 118 -16.05 -9.36 -21.39
C LEU A 118 -16.31 -10.82 -21.77
N ASP A 119 -15.29 -11.68 -21.69
CA ASP A 119 -15.39 -13.09 -22.06
C ASP A 119 -16.33 -13.86 -21.13
N ARG A 120 -16.32 -13.56 -19.82
CA ARG A 120 -17.21 -14.20 -18.86
C ARG A 120 -18.61 -13.60 -18.80
N GLY A 121 -18.78 -12.35 -19.25
CA GLY A 121 -20.06 -11.65 -19.31
C GLY A 121 -20.55 -11.06 -17.97
N PHE A 122 -19.71 -11.01 -16.94
CA PHE A 122 -20.01 -10.51 -15.59
C PHE A 122 -18.77 -9.86 -14.96
N ILE A 123 -18.94 -8.92 -14.03
CA ILE A 123 -17.80 -8.27 -13.36
C ILE A 123 -17.28 -9.18 -12.24
N SER A 124 -18.17 -9.68 -11.38
CA SER A 124 -17.85 -10.52 -10.22
C SER A 124 -18.27 -11.98 -10.42
N ASP A 125 -17.85 -12.83 -9.49
CA ASP A 125 -18.22 -14.25 -9.43
C ASP A 125 -19.70 -14.46 -9.04
N ALA A 126 -20.30 -13.50 -8.34
CA ALA A 126 -21.72 -13.49 -8.00
C ALA A 126 -22.65 -13.43 -9.22
N ALA A 127 -22.12 -13.00 -10.38
CA ALA A 127 -22.85 -12.90 -11.65
C ALA A 127 -24.15 -12.08 -11.58
N THR A 128 -24.18 -11.06 -10.72
CA THR A 128 -25.31 -10.11 -10.56
C THR A 128 -25.09 -8.80 -11.35
N ASP A 129 -23.97 -8.70 -12.06
CA ASP A 129 -23.43 -7.51 -12.70
C ASP A 129 -23.09 -7.77 -14.18
N PRO A 130 -24.11 -8.03 -15.03
CA PRO A 130 -23.91 -8.47 -16.40
C PRO A 130 -23.18 -7.44 -17.26
N VAL A 131 -22.26 -7.92 -18.09
CA VAL A 131 -21.47 -7.14 -19.03
C VAL A 131 -21.64 -7.70 -20.44
N THR A 132 -22.21 -6.90 -21.32
CA THR A 132 -22.49 -7.28 -22.72
C THR A 132 -21.71 -6.46 -23.75
N THR A 133 -20.97 -5.45 -23.31
CA THR A 133 -20.21 -4.56 -24.19
C THR A 133 -18.78 -4.42 -23.71
N LEU A 134 -17.86 -4.21 -24.66
CA LEU A 134 -16.45 -3.95 -24.34
C LEU A 134 -16.28 -2.67 -23.52
N LYS A 135 -17.10 -1.63 -23.78
CA LYS A 135 -17.09 -0.39 -22.99
C LYS A 135 -17.35 -0.68 -21.51
N ALA A 136 -18.44 -1.39 -21.20
CA ALA A 136 -18.78 -1.75 -19.82
C ALA A 136 -17.69 -2.61 -19.15
N ALA A 137 -17.05 -3.52 -19.90
CA ALA A 137 -15.95 -4.32 -19.38
C ALA A 137 -14.71 -3.45 -19.04
N GLN A 138 -14.41 -2.44 -19.87
CA GLN A 138 -13.32 -1.50 -19.61
C GLN A 138 -13.65 -0.55 -18.45
N ASP A 139 -14.87 -0.03 -18.38
CA ASP A 139 -15.32 0.81 -17.26
C ASP A 139 -15.16 0.06 -15.92
N ALA A 140 -15.54 -1.22 -15.88
CA ALA A 140 -15.36 -2.09 -14.71
C ALA A 140 -13.88 -2.33 -14.36
N ALA A 141 -13.01 -2.58 -15.34
CA ALA A 141 -11.59 -2.83 -15.09
C ALA A 141 -10.78 -1.59 -14.66
N PHE A 142 -11.30 -0.38 -14.91
CA PHE A 142 -10.69 0.89 -14.49
C PHE A 142 -11.19 1.38 -13.13
N ASN A 143 -12.26 0.77 -12.61
CA ASN A 143 -12.81 1.04 -11.30
C ASN A 143 -13.26 -0.27 -10.61
N PRO A 144 -12.38 -1.27 -10.43
CA PRO A 144 -12.76 -2.56 -9.87
C PRO A 144 -13.38 -2.36 -8.49
N GLU A 145 -14.58 -2.93 -8.28
CA GLU A 145 -15.36 -2.80 -7.04
C GLU A 145 -15.52 -1.34 -6.55
N GLY A 146 -15.52 -0.36 -7.45
CA GLY A 146 -15.68 1.05 -7.09
C GLY A 146 -14.41 1.73 -6.57
N ILE A 147 -13.25 1.06 -6.56
CA ILE A 147 -11.97 1.68 -6.23
C ILE A 147 -11.33 2.32 -7.47
N PRO A 148 -11.15 3.66 -7.48
CA PRO A 148 -10.58 4.33 -8.63
C PRO A 148 -9.08 4.07 -8.74
N ARG A 149 -8.58 4.09 -9.99
CA ARG A 149 -7.14 4.11 -10.25
C ARG A 149 -6.48 5.35 -9.65
N TYR A 150 -5.44 5.12 -8.85
CA TYR A 150 -4.40 6.10 -8.55
C TYR A 150 -3.10 5.74 -9.30
N ASP A 151 -2.28 6.75 -9.56
CA ASP A 151 -0.97 6.63 -10.18
C ASP A 151 0.14 6.49 -9.15
N HIS A 152 0.03 7.24 -8.04
CA HIS A 152 0.97 7.18 -6.94
C HIS A 152 0.23 7.16 -5.60
N LEU A 153 0.52 6.14 -4.80
CA LEU A 153 0.07 6.04 -3.41
C LEU A 153 1.27 6.19 -2.49
N PHE A 154 1.22 7.18 -1.61
CA PHE A 154 2.19 7.42 -0.55
C PHE A 154 1.59 6.94 0.76
N VAL A 155 2.17 5.91 1.36
CA VAL A 155 1.70 5.32 2.62
C VAL A 155 2.69 5.67 3.70
N VAL A 156 2.33 6.63 4.55
CA VAL A 156 3.12 6.99 5.72
C VAL A 156 2.63 6.14 6.89
N VAL A 157 3.54 5.37 7.49
CA VAL A 157 3.24 4.50 8.63
C VAL A 157 3.85 5.11 9.89
N PHE A 158 3.01 5.44 10.86
CA PHE A 158 3.40 5.83 12.22
C PHE A 158 3.16 4.65 13.18
N GLU A 159 3.67 4.76 14.41
CA GLU A 159 3.65 3.69 15.39
C GLU A 159 2.65 3.92 16.54
N ASN A 160 2.04 2.85 17.02
CA ASN A 160 1.44 2.63 18.36
C ASN A 160 0.49 3.71 18.93
N HIS A 161 -0.54 4.14 18.20
CA HIS A 161 -1.54 5.07 18.74
C HIS A 161 -2.97 4.81 18.27
N SER A 162 -3.92 4.81 19.22
CA SER A 162 -5.36 4.79 18.91
C SER A 162 -5.91 6.17 18.56
N ASN A 163 -7.03 6.20 17.82
CA ASN A 163 -7.71 7.40 17.33
C ASN A 163 -7.81 8.55 18.35
N GLN A 164 -8.18 8.28 19.61
CA GLN A 164 -8.39 9.36 20.59
C GLN A 164 -7.10 10.09 20.98
N THR A 165 -5.94 9.49 20.71
CA THR A 165 -4.67 10.11 21.06
C THR A 165 -4.19 11.06 19.96
N ILE A 166 -4.43 10.75 18.68
CA ILE A 166 -3.89 11.53 17.56
C ILE A 166 -4.94 12.46 16.97
N ASP A 167 -6.23 12.08 16.98
CA ASP A 167 -7.33 12.92 16.54
C ASP A 167 -7.70 13.96 17.62
N ASP A 168 -6.71 14.80 17.98
CA ASP A 168 -6.78 15.82 19.02
C ASP A 168 -6.27 17.17 18.45
N PRO A 169 -7.00 18.29 18.59
CA PRO A 169 -6.53 19.62 18.19
C PRO A 169 -5.19 20.06 18.79
N ALA A 170 -4.69 19.40 19.84
CA ALA A 170 -3.35 19.59 20.39
C ALA A 170 -2.22 19.20 19.41
N TYR A 171 -2.52 18.36 18.41
CA TYR A 171 -1.64 17.93 17.32
C TYR A 171 -2.19 18.49 15.99
N PRO A 172 -1.91 19.77 15.70
CA PRO A 172 -2.64 20.53 14.70
C PRO A 172 -2.48 20.00 13.28
N ASN A 173 -1.38 19.31 12.95
CA ASN A 173 -1.15 18.81 11.59
C ASN A 173 -1.95 17.53 11.35
N PHE A 174 -1.84 16.54 12.23
CA PHE A 174 -2.68 15.34 12.19
C PHE A 174 -4.16 15.70 12.19
N TYR A 175 -4.59 16.56 13.12
CA TYR A 175 -5.98 16.98 13.21
C TYR A 175 -6.48 17.66 11.92
N LYS A 176 -5.65 18.53 11.31
CA LYS A 176 -5.96 19.18 10.04
C LYS A 176 -6.13 18.16 8.91
N TYR A 177 -5.23 17.19 8.81
CA TYR A 177 -5.29 16.20 7.73
C TYR A 177 -6.47 15.24 7.89
N LEU A 178 -6.84 14.87 9.13
CA LEU A 178 -7.96 13.98 9.41
C LEU A 178 -9.33 14.69 9.29
N ASN A 179 -9.44 15.97 9.67
CA ASN A 179 -10.74 16.63 9.83
C ASN A 179 -11.00 17.81 8.90
N GLN A 180 -9.98 18.36 8.24
CA GLN A 180 -10.11 19.57 7.41
C GLN A 180 -9.76 19.33 5.94
N GLU A 181 -8.68 18.60 5.68
CA GLU A 181 -8.17 18.43 4.32
C GLU A 181 -8.48 17.06 3.70
N GLY A 182 -8.59 16.02 4.52
CA GLY A 182 -8.71 14.63 4.08
C GLY A 182 -10.02 13.96 4.44
N ASN A 183 -10.05 12.67 4.17
CA ASN A 183 -11.09 11.72 4.55
C ASN A 183 -10.50 10.75 5.59
N LYS A 184 -11.34 10.11 6.40
CA LYS A 184 -10.89 9.11 7.38
C LYS A 184 -11.84 7.92 7.48
N ALA A 185 -11.29 6.77 7.82
CA ALA A 185 -12.09 5.64 8.30
C ALA A 185 -12.25 5.77 9.81
N ALA A 186 -13.50 5.77 10.29
CA ALA A 186 -13.79 5.88 11.72
C ALA A 186 -13.38 4.61 12.49
N ASN A 187 -13.46 3.45 11.83
CA ASN A 187 -13.23 2.14 12.43
C ASN A 187 -12.16 1.36 11.64
N TYR A 188 -10.90 1.75 11.76
CA TYR A 188 -9.77 1.04 11.17
C TYR A 188 -8.98 0.28 12.25
N PHE A 189 -8.64 -0.99 12.01
CA PHE A 189 -8.07 -1.88 13.02
C PHE A 189 -6.72 -2.44 12.57
N SER A 190 -5.78 -2.56 13.52
CA SER A 190 -4.58 -3.35 13.28
C SER A 190 -4.91 -4.85 13.27
N THR A 191 -4.03 -5.65 12.67
CA THR A 191 -4.27 -7.09 12.43
C THR A 191 -3.41 -7.99 13.29
N GLY A 192 -2.32 -7.47 13.86
CA GLY A 192 -1.41 -8.15 14.77
C GLY A 192 -0.97 -7.27 15.93
N ASN A 193 -0.16 -7.85 16.80
CA ASN A 193 0.66 -7.22 17.83
C ASN A 193 1.84 -8.17 18.08
N PRO A 194 3.10 -7.68 18.13
CA PRO A 194 3.56 -6.29 18.07
C PRO A 194 3.64 -5.72 16.63
N SER A 195 4.45 -4.69 16.36
CA SER A 195 4.54 -3.98 15.07
C SER A 195 4.81 -4.87 13.84
N GLU A 196 5.81 -5.77 13.87
CA GLU A 196 6.25 -6.54 12.69
C GLU A 196 5.10 -7.26 11.94
N PRO A 197 4.20 -8.02 12.60
CA PRO A 197 3.09 -8.65 11.91
C PRO A 197 2.12 -7.66 11.24
N ASN A 198 2.01 -6.40 11.70
CA ASN A 198 1.21 -5.38 11.02
C ASN A 198 1.87 -4.92 9.71
N TYR A 199 3.19 -4.75 9.69
CA TYR A 199 3.92 -4.43 8.44
C TYR A 199 3.86 -5.58 7.42
N ILE A 200 3.97 -6.83 7.87
CA ILE A 200 3.79 -8.02 7.02
C ILE A 200 2.34 -8.07 6.50
N SER A 201 1.37 -7.73 7.35
CA SER A 201 -0.05 -7.64 6.97
C SER A 201 -0.32 -6.57 5.92
N LEU A 202 0.31 -5.40 6.05
CA LEU A 202 0.26 -4.32 5.05
C LEU A 202 0.92 -4.71 3.72
N ALA A 203 1.83 -5.68 3.73
CA ALA A 203 2.48 -6.19 2.53
C ALA A 203 1.76 -7.36 1.87
N SER A 204 1.07 -8.20 2.66
CA SER A 204 0.60 -9.51 2.18
C SER A 204 -0.83 -9.88 2.54
N ALA A 205 -1.57 -9.01 3.22
CA ALA A 205 -2.90 -9.30 3.77
C ALA A 205 -2.93 -10.57 4.65
N ASP A 206 -1.82 -10.87 5.30
CA ASP A 206 -1.62 -12.01 6.20
C ASP A 206 -0.41 -11.72 7.09
N ASP A 207 -0.35 -12.30 8.28
CA ASP A 207 0.82 -12.24 9.16
C ASP A 207 1.74 -13.47 9.00
N TRP A 208 1.24 -14.51 8.31
CA TRP A 208 1.90 -15.80 8.15
C TRP A 208 2.30 -16.48 9.48
N GLY A 209 1.59 -16.15 10.56
CA GLY A 209 1.87 -16.64 11.91
C GLY A 209 3.07 -15.98 12.58
N VAL A 210 3.61 -14.90 12.01
CA VAL A 210 4.53 -13.99 12.70
C VAL A 210 3.76 -13.29 13.82
N ALA A 211 4.33 -13.29 15.02
CA ALA A 211 3.62 -12.87 16.24
C ALA A 211 4.57 -12.31 17.30
N ASP A 212 5.73 -11.83 16.88
CA ASP A 212 6.67 -11.03 17.67
C ASP A 212 7.53 -10.18 16.71
N ASP A 213 8.47 -9.42 17.27
CA ASP A 213 9.39 -8.52 16.57
C ASP A 213 10.79 -9.15 16.39
N ASN A 214 10.90 -10.47 16.32
CA ASN A 214 12.19 -11.11 16.06
C ASN A 214 12.76 -10.67 14.69
N PRO A 215 14.09 -10.69 14.50
CA PRO A 215 14.67 -10.30 13.23
C PRO A 215 14.09 -11.06 12.03
N TRP A 216 13.95 -10.41 10.88
CA TRP A 216 13.40 -11.04 9.66
C TRP A 216 14.13 -12.34 9.27
N ASN A 217 15.42 -12.45 9.59
CA ASN A 217 16.25 -13.62 9.28
C ASN A 217 16.23 -14.69 10.38
N CYS A 218 15.22 -14.64 11.24
CA CYS A 218 15.00 -15.57 12.32
C CYS A 218 14.25 -16.83 11.85
N LEU A 219 14.81 -18.00 12.18
CA LEU A 219 14.22 -19.30 11.84
C LEU A 219 14.35 -20.32 12.99
N PRO A 220 13.44 -21.31 13.06
CA PRO A 220 13.59 -22.45 13.96
C PRO A 220 14.82 -23.29 13.60
N ALA A 221 15.48 -23.86 14.61
CA ALA A 221 16.62 -24.75 14.39
C ALA A 221 16.22 -25.94 13.50
N GLY A 222 16.96 -26.16 12.41
CA GLY A 222 16.71 -27.25 11.46
C GLY A 222 15.70 -26.94 10.35
N ASP A 223 15.09 -25.74 10.32
CA ASP A 223 14.28 -25.32 9.18
C ASP A 223 15.16 -25.15 7.94
N THR A 224 14.92 -25.97 6.92
CA THR A 224 15.60 -25.92 5.62
C THR A 224 14.69 -25.37 4.52
N ALA A 225 13.37 -25.37 4.74
CA ALA A 225 12.40 -24.91 3.76
C ALA A 225 12.45 -23.39 3.61
N ASN A 226 12.52 -22.69 4.75
CA ASN A 226 12.46 -21.24 4.81
C ASN A 226 13.84 -20.58 4.90
N GLN A 227 14.92 -21.27 4.53
CA GLN A 227 16.25 -20.67 4.51
C GLN A 227 16.33 -19.51 3.49
N PRO A 228 16.90 -18.35 3.88
CA PRO A 228 17.10 -17.22 2.96
C PRO A 228 17.94 -17.61 1.76
N THR A 229 17.61 -17.07 0.59
CA THR A 229 18.35 -17.36 -0.66
C THR A 229 19.30 -16.25 -1.11
N ASP A 230 19.33 -15.11 -0.42
CA ASP A 230 20.17 -13.95 -0.77
C ASP A 230 21.54 -13.93 -0.05
N VAL A 231 22.29 -12.82 -0.20
CA VAL A 231 23.60 -12.61 0.45
C VAL A 231 23.42 -12.55 1.97
N TYR A 232 23.67 -13.70 2.58
CA TYR A 232 23.52 -14.06 3.99
C TYR A 232 23.84 -12.95 5.02
N GLN A 233 22.80 -12.47 5.70
CA GLN A 233 22.91 -11.89 7.04
C GLN A 233 22.92 -13.04 8.06
N PRO A 234 23.75 -13.01 9.13
CA PRO A 234 23.88 -14.16 10.02
C PRO A 234 22.53 -14.55 10.61
N LEU A 235 22.09 -15.78 10.35
CA LEU A 235 20.85 -16.33 10.90
C LEU A 235 20.84 -16.16 12.41
N ALA A 236 19.82 -15.48 12.93
CA ALA A 236 19.54 -15.46 14.35
C ALA A 236 18.67 -16.67 14.71
N ALA A 237 19.01 -17.38 15.77
CA ALA A 237 18.07 -18.33 16.35
C ALA A 237 16.93 -17.56 17.03
N CYS A 238 15.68 -17.96 16.80
CA CYS A 238 14.56 -17.28 17.45
C CYS A 238 14.59 -17.46 18.96
N ASN A 239 14.37 -16.35 19.67
CA ASN A 239 14.47 -16.26 21.12
C ASN A 239 13.41 -17.13 21.84
N ALA A 240 12.31 -17.46 21.16
CA ALA A 240 11.32 -18.42 21.61
C ALA A 240 10.60 -19.07 20.40
N ASP A 241 10.80 -20.38 20.24
CA ASP A 241 9.81 -21.34 19.74
C ASP A 241 9.31 -21.14 18.27
N THR A 242 9.55 -22.12 17.38
CA THR A 242 9.09 -22.34 15.98
C THR A 242 8.59 -21.19 15.05
N LYS A 243 8.87 -19.91 15.29
CA LYS A 243 8.44 -18.79 14.43
C LYS A 243 9.39 -18.61 13.25
N VAL A 244 8.83 -18.35 12.07
CA VAL A 244 9.54 -18.18 10.80
C VAL A 244 9.31 -16.75 10.34
N HIS A 245 10.35 -15.92 10.38
CA HIS A 245 10.25 -14.52 9.95
C HIS A 245 10.76 -14.32 8.53
N ASN A 246 11.51 -15.30 7.99
CA ASN A 246 11.85 -15.33 6.58
C ASN A 246 10.74 -16.02 5.78
N LEU A 247 9.90 -15.21 5.15
CA LEU A 247 8.75 -15.65 4.39
C LEU A 247 9.17 -15.96 2.95
N LYS A 248 9.48 -17.23 2.69
CA LYS A 248 9.87 -17.71 1.36
C LYS A 248 8.68 -18.29 0.60
N GLY A 249 8.42 -17.77 -0.59
CA GLY A 249 7.33 -18.26 -1.44
C GLY A 249 5.93 -17.85 -0.94
N HIS A 250 5.87 -16.87 -0.04
CA HIS A 250 4.62 -16.30 0.43
C HIS A 250 4.20 -15.14 -0.47
N ARG A 251 2.93 -15.11 -0.87
CA ARG A 251 2.35 -14.03 -1.68
C ARG A 251 2.50 -12.67 -0.97
N ASN A 252 2.74 -11.62 -1.74
CA ASN A 252 2.84 -10.25 -1.27
C ASN A 252 2.64 -9.25 -2.41
N LEU A 253 2.26 -8.03 -2.05
CA LEU A 253 1.96 -6.95 -2.98
C LEU A 253 3.20 -6.49 -3.75
N PHE A 254 4.37 -6.48 -3.13
CA PHE A 254 5.63 -6.08 -3.77
C PHE A 254 5.97 -6.98 -4.96
N THR A 255 5.83 -8.29 -4.80
CA THR A 255 6.04 -9.27 -5.88
C THR A 255 4.98 -9.14 -6.97
N ALA A 256 3.72 -8.97 -6.58
CA ALA A 256 2.61 -8.77 -7.51
C ALA A 256 2.80 -7.53 -8.39
N MET A 257 3.13 -6.40 -7.79
CA MET A 257 3.36 -5.14 -8.50
C MET A 257 4.59 -5.22 -9.41
N TYR A 258 5.68 -5.84 -8.94
CA TYR A 258 6.86 -6.06 -9.78
C TYR A 258 6.56 -6.91 -11.01
N ASN A 259 5.83 -8.01 -10.84
CA ASN A 259 5.41 -8.86 -11.96
C ASN A 259 4.46 -8.14 -12.93
N ALA A 260 3.71 -7.16 -12.43
CA ALA A 260 2.87 -6.28 -13.25
C ALA A 260 3.64 -5.09 -13.86
N GLY A 261 4.95 -4.98 -13.63
CA GLY A 261 5.78 -3.88 -14.14
C GLY A 261 5.51 -2.54 -13.45
N MET A 262 4.92 -2.55 -12.25
CA MET A 262 4.64 -1.35 -11.45
C MET A 262 5.72 -1.16 -10.38
N GLY A 263 6.29 0.05 -10.32
CA GLY A 263 7.32 0.38 -9.35
C GLY A 263 6.79 0.42 -7.92
N THR A 264 7.56 -0.13 -6.97
CA THR A 264 7.30 -0.02 -5.53
C THR A 264 8.53 0.51 -4.81
N ARG A 265 8.32 1.22 -3.71
CA ARG A 265 9.37 1.85 -2.90
C ARG A 265 9.05 1.70 -1.42
N VAL A 266 10.09 1.55 -0.62
CA VAL A 266 10.08 1.74 0.83
C VAL A 266 11.17 2.74 1.16
N TYR A 267 10.75 3.91 1.63
CA TYR A 267 11.63 4.97 2.09
C TYR A 267 11.74 4.88 3.61
N SER A 268 12.97 4.86 4.12
CA SER A 268 13.24 4.77 5.55
C SER A 268 14.13 5.90 6.02
N GLU A 269 13.75 6.50 7.14
CA GLU A 269 14.49 7.60 7.76
C GLU A 269 15.67 7.10 8.59
N SER A 270 16.66 7.98 8.81
CA SER A 270 17.77 7.80 9.76
C SER A 270 18.51 6.46 9.63
N MET A 271 18.61 5.95 8.40
CA MET A 271 19.48 4.82 8.08
C MET A 271 20.96 5.21 8.24
N ASP A 272 21.78 4.36 8.87
CA ASP A 272 23.22 4.62 8.99
C ASP A 272 23.86 4.75 7.59
N PRO A 273 24.80 5.69 7.38
CA PRO A 273 25.38 5.92 6.07
C PRO A 273 26.12 4.68 5.54
N GLY A 274 25.67 4.18 4.39
CA GLY A 274 26.21 3.00 3.72
C GLY A 274 25.66 1.67 4.23
N GLN A 275 24.65 1.68 5.11
CA GLN A 275 24.13 0.46 5.70
C GLN A 275 23.36 -0.41 4.71
N ASP A 276 23.32 -1.70 5.01
CA ASP A 276 22.44 -2.66 4.36
C ASP A 276 21.02 -2.51 4.92
N PRO A 277 19.97 -2.30 4.10
CA PRO A 277 18.59 -2.15 4.57
C PRO A 277 18.05 -3.41 5.28
N ARG A 278 18.75 -4.53 5.21
CA ARG A 278 18.38 -5.75 5.94
C ARG A 278 18.91 -5.77 7.37
N ARG A 279 19.48 -4.68 7.87
CA ARG A 279 20.02 -4.56 9.22
C ARG A 279 19.42 -3.37 9.94
N ASP A 280 19.11 -3.57 11.22
CA ASP A 280 18.78 -2.46 12.12
C ASP A 280 19.92 -1.44 12.16
N GLY A 281 19.55 -0.16 12.33
CA GLY A 281 20.51 0.92 12.53
C GLY A 281 21.29 0.72 13.82
N ALA A 282 22.61 0.64 13.70
CA ALA A 282 23.53 0.56 14.83
C ALA A 282 23.73 1.92 15.50
N GLY A 283 23.44 3.02 14.79
CA GLY A 283 23.68 4.38 15.25
C GLY A 283 25.16 4.72 15.26
N ASN A 284 25.45 6.00 15.40
CA ASN A 284 26.81 6.50 15.44
C ASN A 284 26.90 7.76 16.30
N ALA A 285 27.44 7.62 17.51
CA ALA A 285 27.58 8.73 18.45
C ALA A 285 28.51 9.86 17.98
N THR A 286 29.30 9.65 16.91
CA THR A 286 30.09 10.72 16.28
C THR A 286 29.27 11.60 15.33
N ILE A 287 28.11 11.11 14.88
CA ILE A 287 27.12 11.87 14.15
C ILE A 287 26.23 12.52 15.21
N THR A 288 26.27 13.84 15.30
CA THR A 288 25.49 14.60 16.27
C THR A 288 24.73 15.72 15.58
N ALA A 289 23.51 15.99 16.02
CA ALA A 289 22.69 17.07 15.49
C ALA A 289 21.97 17.85 16.59
N VAL A 290 21.59 19.09 16.30
CA VAL A 290 20.80 19.90 17.22
C VAL A 290 19.34 19.47 17.13
N ASN A 291 18.75 19.08 18.26
CA ASN A 291 17.32 18.82 18.33
C ASN A 291 16.56 20.15 18.33
N VAL A 292 16.05 20.52 17.16
CA VAL A 292 15.30 21.76 16.95
C VAL A 292 13.86 21.69 17.48
N THR A 293 13.35 20.48 17.71
CA THR A 293 12.00 20.22 18.22
C THR A 293 11.88 20.40 19.73
N SER A 294 12.93 20.13 20.51
CA SER A 294 12.88 20.17 21.98
C SER A 294 13.03 21.55 22.62
N GLY A 295 13.19 22.61 21.82
CA GLY A 295 13.38 23.98 22.30
C GLY A 295 14.65 24.20 23.14
N ALA A 296 15.37 23.14 23.50
CA ALA A 296 16.56 23.15 24.33
C ALA A 296 17.85 23.34 23.51
N GLY A 297 17.80 23.18 22.18
CA GLY A 297 18.96 23.31 21.30
C GLY A 297 20.10 22.35 21.64
N ALA A 298 19.79 21.24 22.33
CA ALA A 298 20.78 20.25 22.74
C ALA A 298 21.34 19.54 21.49
N THR A 299 22.65 19.34 21.48
CA THR A 299 23.31 18.51 20.48
C THR A 299 23.22 17.06 20.93
N GLU A 300 22.59 16.22 20.12
CA GLU A 300 22.24 14.84 20.45
C GLU A 300 22.90 13.86 19.48
N PRO A 301 23.38 12.70 19.98
CA PRO A 301 23.98 11.68 19.13
C PRO A 301 22.93 10.97 18.29
N MET A 302 23.32 10.51 17.11
CA MET A 302 22.56 9.52 16.35
C MET A 302 22.66 8.19 17.09
N ILE A 303 21.57 7.81 17.75
CA ILE A 303 21.49 6.60 18.56
C ILE A 303 21.21 5.36 17.71
N SER A 304 21.48 4.18 18.27
CA SER A 304 21.03 2.91 17.68
C SER A 304 19.50 2.83 17.65
N SER A 305 18.98 1.94 16.81
CA SER A 305 17.54 1.61 16.72
C SER A 305 16.64 2.71 16.13
N LEU A 306 17.17 3.75 15.49
CA LEU A 306 16.33 4.71 14.75
C LEU A 306 15.65 4.02 13.56
N TYR A 307 16.45 3.41 12.68
CA TYR A 307 15.96 2.50 11.64
C TYR A 307 15.79 1.07 12.19
N LYS A 308 14.64 0.44 11.90
CA LYS A 308 14.37 -0.96 12.26
C LYS A 308 13.81 -1.76 11.10
N THR A 309 14.32 -2.97 10.93
CA THR A 309 13.79 -3.89 9.90
C THR A 309 12.39 -4.39 10.21
N LYS A 310 11.99 -4.41 11.49
CA LYS A 310 10.62 -4.80 11.88
C LYS A 310 9.54 -3.84 11.33
N HIS A 311 9.89 -2.58 11.07
CA HIS A 311 9.00 -1.59 10.46
C HIS A 311 9.10 -1.59 8.92
N HIS A 312 9.74 -2.60 8.32
CA HIS A 312 9.98 -2.65 6.88
C HIS A 312 9.05 -3.67 6.20
N PRO A 313 8.02 -3.24 5.47
CA PRO A 313 6.96 -4.13 4.97
C PRO A 313 7.46 -5.16 3.94
N ALA A 314 8.62 -4.95 3.32
CA ALA A 314 9.13 -5.83 2.27
C ALA A 314 10.26 -6.79 2.72
N VAL A 315 10.87 -6.60 3.89
CA VAL A 315 12.16 -7.26 4.20
C VAL A 315 12.00 -8.74 4.56
N ASN A 316 10.85 -9.12 5.11
CA ASN A 316 10.55 -10.50 5.47
C ASN A 316 10.39 -11.43 4.25
N PHE A 317 10.14 -10.89 3.06
CA PHE A 317 9.85 -11.68 1.86
C PHE A 317 11.12 -12.03 1.10
N ASP A 318 11.47 -13.32 1.05
CA ASP A 318 12.72 -13.80 0.45
C ASP A 318 12.80 -13.47 -1.04
N GLU A 319 11.74 -13.73 -1.79
CA GLU A 319 11.69 -13.41 -3.21
C GLU A 319 11.83 -11.91 -3.49
N VAL A 320 11.39 -11.03 -2.56
CA VAL A 320 11.53 -9.57 -2.70
C VAL A 320 12.98 -9.14 -2.51
N ARG A 321 13.66 -9.66 -1.49
CA ARG A 321 15.07 -9.37 -1.20
C ARG A 321 16.01 -9.81 -2.32
N ASN A 322 15.66 -10.88 -3.03
CA ASN A 322 16.46 -11.44 -4.12
C ASN A 322 16.27 -10.75 -5.48
N ARG A 323 15.38 -9.76 -5.58
CA ARG A 323 15.17 -9.06 -6.85
C ARG A 323 16.34 -8.13 -7.19
N PRO A 324 16.65 -7.95 -8.49
CA PRO A 324 17.73 -7.06 -8.92
C PRO A 324 17.48 -5.59 -8.55
N ASP A 325 16.23 -5.21 -8.27
CA ASP A 325 15.84 -3.85 -7.94
C ASP A 325 15.77 -3.58 -6.42
N PHE A 326 15.99 -4.60 -5.57
CA PHE A 326 15.85 -4.48 -4.11
C PHE A 326 16.69 -3.34 -3.52
N PHE A 327 18.00 -3.33 -3.73
CA PHE A 327 18.90 -2.34 -3.12
C PHE A 327 18.89 -0.97 -3.82
N ARG A 328 18.52 -0.93 -5.10
CA ARG A 328 18.63 0.30 -5.90
C ARG A 328 17.31 1.07 -5.94
N ASN A 329 16.23 0.34 -6.16
CA ASN A 329 14.94 0.92 -6.44
C ASN A 329 14.03 0.75 -5.23
N LEU A 330 13.91 -0.45 -4.64
CA LEU A 330 12.92 -0.67 -3.58
C LEU A 330 13.29 0.03 -2.27
N ASN A 331 14.48 -0.23 -1.72
CA ASN A 331 14.89 0.33 -0.43
C ASN A 331 15.61 1.65 -0.67
N ARG A 332 15.08 2.74 -0.12
CA ARG A 332 15.60 4.09 -0.29
C ARG A 332 15.48 4.86 1.03
N THR A 333 16.06 6.04 1.09
CA THR A 333 15.98 6.90 2.29
C THR A 333 14.96 8.02 2.13
N VAL A 334 14.41 8.50 3.25
CA VAL A 334 13.67 9.77 3.34
C VAL A 334 14.35 10.66 4.37
N GLY A 335 14.41 11.96 4.08
CA GLY A 335 14.94 12.95 5.02
C GLY A 335 13.84 13.58 5.88
N GLY A 336 14.11 14.80 6.35
CA GLY A 336 13.27 15.50 7.33
C GLY A 336 13.72 15.27 8.76
N GLY A 337 14.64 14.32 8.96
CA GLY A 337 15.15 13.92 10.25
C GLY A 337 16.20 14.87 10.77
N GLN A 338 16.35 14.90 12.08
CA GLN A 338 17.28 15.83 12.73
C GLN A 338 18.75 15.59 12.35
N TRP A 339 19.12 14.37 11.94
CA TRP A 339 20.50 13.99 11.65
C TRP A 339 20.92 14.09 10.18
N ASP A 340 20.02 14.43 9.24
CA ASP A 340 20.29 14.36 7.80
C ASP A 340 21.59 15.04 7.37
N ALA A 341 21.78 16.30 7.76
CA ALA A 341 22.96 17.08 7.41
C ALA A 341 24.25 16.51 8.02
N ALA A 342 24.16 15.95 9.23
CA ALA A 342 25.29 15.34 9.93
C ALA A 342 25.66 13.98 9.30
N ILE A 343 24.66 13.17 8.92
CA ILE A 343 24.84 11.92 8.18
C ILE A 343 25.53 12.20 6.84
N GLN A 344 25.04 13.19 6.09
CA GLN A 344 25.62 13.57 4.80
C GLN A 344 27.08 14.02 4.94
N THR A 345 27.39 14.82 5.96
CA THR A 345 28.75 15.28 6.26
C THR A 345 29.66 14.12 6.64
N TYR A 346 29.19 13.23 7.50
CA TYR A 346 29.92 12.03 7.91
C TYR A 346 30.23 11.13 6.70
N ALA A 347 29.23 10.84 5.87
CA ALA A 347 29.40 10.00 4.69
C ALA A 347 30.47 10.56 3.74
N GLN A 348 30.42 11.87 3.45
CA GLN A 348 31.42 12.54 2.61
C GLN A 348 32.83 12.47 3.22
N GLY A 349 32.97 12.71 4.53
CA GLY A 349 34.24 12.64 5.25
C GLY A 349 34.87 11.24 5.27
N HIS A 350 34.08 10.19 5.04
CA HIS A 350 34.51 8.80 5.05
C HIS A 350 34.47 8.13 3.67
N GLY A 351 34.24 8.91 2.60
CA GLY A 351 34.19 8.38 1.23
C GLY A 351 33.02 7.43 0.96
N ILE A 352 31.92 7.56 1.72
CA ILE A 352 30.71 6.76 1.57
C ILE A 352 29.76 7.53 0.63
N THR A 353 29.33 6.89 -0.46
CA THR A 353 28.25 7.43 -1.29
C THR A 353 26.91 7.18 -0.58
N TRP A 354 26.34 8.24 -0.05
CA TRP A 354 25.07 8.20 0.68
C TRP A 354 24.26 9.46 0.40
N ASN A 355 22.94 9.29 0.26
CA ASN A 355 21.96 10.36 0.12
C ASN A 355 20.86 10.08 1.13
N THR A 356 20.56 11.02 2.02
CA THR A 356 19.44 10.92 2.98
C THR A 356 18.10 11.32 2.37
N HIS A 357 18.11 12.05 1.25
CA HIS A 357 16.92 12.67 0.64
C HIS A 357 16.46 12.00 -0.67
N GLN A 358 16.59 10.67 -0.78
CA GLN A 358 16.21 9.96 -2.01
C GLN A 358 14.72 10.10 -2.32
N PHE A 359 13.84 10.11 -1.30
CA PHE A 359 12.42 10.36 -1.48
C PHE A 359 12.13 11.72 -2.13
N GLU A 360 12.77 12.77 -1.64
CA GLU A 360 12.60 14.14 -2.12
C GLU A 360 13.15 14.30 -3.54
N ASP A 361 14.25 13.62 -3.87
CA ASP A 361 14.81 13.59 -5.22
C ASP A 361 13.90 12.82 -6.19
N ASP A 362 13.29 11.73 -5.76
CA ASP A 362 12.35 10.93 -6.56
C ASP A 362 11.04 11.71 -6.81
N LEU A 363 10.55 12.43 -5.81
CA LEU A 363 9.42 13.36 -5.95
C LEU A 363 9.69 14.50 -6.95
N LYS A 364 10.93 15.02 -6.98
CA LYS A 364 11.32 16.07 -7.94
C LYS A 364 11.57 15.51 -9.34
N SER A 365 12.15 14.34 -9.47
CA SER A 365 12.49 13.74 -10.77
C SER A 365 11.30 13.02 -11.42
N GLY A 366 10.31 12.62 -10.63
CA GLY A 366 9.20 11.78 -11.06
C GLY A 366 9.54 10.30 -11.18
N ASP A 367 10.77 9.86 -10.85
CA ASP A 367 11.13 8.44 -10.69
C ASP A 367 10.61 7.90 -9.35
N ILE A 368 9.30 7.96 -9.19
CA ILE A 368 8.58 7.58 -7.99
C ILE A 368 7.71 6.34 -8.27
N GLY A 369 7.59 5.45 -7.29
CA GLY A 369 6.82 4.22 -7.43
C GLY A 369 5.32 4.49 -7.59
N ALA A 370 4.57 3.50 -8.08
CA ALA A 370 3.12 3.50 -7.99
C ALA A 370 2.66 3.31 -6.53
N LEU A 371 3.42 2.55 -5.74
CA LEU A 371 3.24 2.38 -4.30
C LEU A 371 4.53 2.75 -3.56
N ASN A 372 4.42 3.64 -2.58
CA ASN A 372 5.56 4.19 -1.85
C ASN A 372 5.24 4.13 -0.35
N TYR A 373 5.83 3.18 0.37
CA TYR A 373 5.83 3.22 1.83
C TYR A 373 6.88 4.21 2.30
N ILE A 374 6.54 5.00 3.31
CA ILE A 374 7.40 5.97 3.97
C ILE A 374 7.35 5.62 5.45
N VAL A 375 8.50 5.20 5.97
CA VAL A 375 8.67 4.70 7.34
C VAL A 375 9.61 5.68 8.05
N PRO A 376 9.07 6.59 8.87
CA PRO A 376 9.88 7.45 9.73
C PRO A 376 10.72 6.62 10.69
N ASP A 377 11.69 7.25 11.34
CA ASP A 377 12.49 6.58 12.37
C ASP A 377 11.70 6.43 13.68
N GLN A 378 12.19 5.61 14.60
CA GLN A 378 11.51 5.35 15.88
C GLN A 378 11.18 6.60 16.73
N CYS A 379 11.79 7.75 16.44
CA CYS A 379 11.44 9.01 17.10
C CYS A 379 10.30 9.72 16.37
N ASP A 380 10.41 9.83 15.05
CA ASP A 380 9.47 10.55 14.20
C ASP A 380 8.21 9.74 13.83
N ASP A 381 8.25 8.42 14.00
CA ASP A 381 7.09 7.51 13.90
C ASP A 381 6.24 7.46 15.19
N ILE A 382 6.74 8.05 16.30
CA ILE A 382 6.09 8.11 17.63
C ILE A 382 6.21 6.81 18.46
N HIS A 383 7.06 5.86 18.09
CA HIS A 383 7.35 4.68 18.91
C HIS A 383 8.08 5.07 20.22
N GLY A 384 9.08 5.95 20.09
CA GLY A 384 9.98 6.39 21.15
C GLY A 384 11.12 5.39 21.42
N THR A 385 12.30 5.91 21.75
CA THR A 385 13.52 5.11 22.01
C THR A 385 14.08 5.30 23.44
N GLY A 386 13.33 5.98 24.31
CA GLY A 386 13.75 6.31 25.67
C GLY A 386 14.28 7.74 25.79
N SER A 387 15.15 8.01 26.77
CA SER A 387 15.55 9.38 27.13
C SER A 387 16.89 9.86 26.55
N ALA A 388 17.50 9.09 25.64
CA ALA A 388 18.78 9.43 25.03
C ALA A 388 18.68 10.59 24.02
N VAL A 389 17.50 10.80 23.46
CA VAL A 389 17.14 11.85 22.50
C VAL A 389 15.91 12.56 23.07
N ALA A 390 15.94 13.88 23.18
CA ALA A 390 14.82 14.64 23.70
C ALA A 390 13.59 14.50 22.78
N ASP A 391 12.41 14.45 23.38
CA ASP A 391 11.12 14.24 22.70
C ASP A 391 11.02 12.94 21.88
N CYS A 392 12.01 12.04 21.95
CA CYS A 392 11.93 10.69 21.41
C CYS A 392 11.38 9.71 22.47
N THR A 393 10.28 10.10 23.09
CA THR A 393 9.66 9.40 24.22
C THR A 393 8.19 9.15 23.95
N SER A 394 7.63 8.07 24.50
CA SER A 394 6.19 7.87 24.49
C SER A 394 5.45 9.04 25.16
N GLY A 395 4.28 9.41 24.62
CA GLY A 395 3.43 10.47 25.14
C GLY A 395 3.58 11.82 24.40
N VAL A 396 3.06 12.89 25.02
CA VAL A 396 2.84 14.20 24.35
C VAL A 396 4.06 14.76 23.62
N PRO A 397 5.29 14.74 24.17
CA PRO A 397 6.46 15.25 23.44
C PRO A 397 6.74 14.49 22.15
N GLY A 398 6.70 13.14 22.18
CA GLY A 398 6.86 12.31 20.99
C GLY A 398 5.75 12.53 19.97
N ILE A 399 4.49 12.65 20.41
CA ILE A 399 3.38 12.89 19.49
C ILE A 399 3.52 14.25 18.79
N LYS A 400 4.00 15.29 19.49
CA LYS A 400 4.29 16.59 18.87
C LYS A 400 5.43 16.52 17.86
N ARG A 401 6.44 15.70 18.13
CA ARG A 401 7.53 15.43 17.18
C ARG A 401 6.99 14.77 15.91
N GLY A 402 6.27 13.66 16.04
CA GLY A 402 5.64 12.99 14.90
C GLY A 402 4.63 13.86 14.15
N ASP A 403 3.87 14.72 14.83
CA ASP A 403 2.96 15.70 14.19
C ASP A 403 3.72 16.71 13.31
N ALA A 404 4.89 17.17 13.77
CA ALA A 404 5.77 18.02 12.98
C ALA A 404 6.40 17.27 11.79
N TYR A 405 6.75 15.99 11.97
CA TYR A 405 7.28 15.17 10.88
C TYR A 405 6.21 14.81 9.84
N ALA A 406 4.98 14.52 10.27
CA ALA A 406 3.81 14.35 9.39
C ALA A 406 3.61 15.60 8.52
N LYS A 407 3.76 16.79 9.11
CA LYS A 407 3.75 18.06 8.35
C LYS A 407 4.86 18.11 7.31
N TYR A 408 6.09 17.77 7.69
CA TYR A 408 7.22 17.73 6.75
C TYR A 408 6.92 16.84 5.55
N LEU A 409 6.50 15.58 5.77
CA LEU A 409 6.21 14.63 4.71
C LEU A 409 5.06 15.11 3.81
N VAL A 410 3.94 15.53 4.41
CA VAL A 410 2.76 15.95 3.65
C VAL A 410 3.03 17.22 2.85
N GLU A 411 3.74 18.21 3.41
CA GLU A 411 4.11 19.43 2.69
C GLU A 411 5.12 19.14 1.58
N THR A 412 6.08 18.25 1.81
CA THR A 412 7.07 17.83 0.81
C THR A 412 6.40 17.14 -0.38
N ILE A 413 5.47 16.21 -0.13
CA ILE A 413 4.69 15.55 -1.18
C ILE A 413 3.85 16.59 -1.92
N LYS A 414 3.10 17.44 -1.19
CA LYS A 414 2.23 18.46 -1.81
C LYS A 414 2.99 19.48 -2.65
N ALA A 415 4.21 19.82 -2.28
CA ALA A 415 5.05 20.74 -3.04
C ALA A 415 5.65 20.10 -4.30
N SER A 416 5.65 18.77 -4.42
CA SER A 416 6.28 18.08 -5.54
C SER A 416 5.56 18.29 -6.88
N PRO A 417 6.28 18.29 -8.01
CA PRO A 417 5.71 18.23 -9.35
C PRO A 417 4.71 17.08 -9.55
N VAL A 418 4.97 15.94 -8.90
CA VAL A 418 4.12 14.73 -8.94
C VAL A 418 2.74 15.01 -8.36
N TRP A 419 2.66 15.73 -7.24
CA TRP A 419 1.38 16.09 -6.61
C TRP A 419 0.68 17.23 -7.35
N GLN A 420 1.44 18.24 -7.78
CA GLN A 420 0.91 19.43 -8.46
C GLN A 420 0.28 19.11 -9.83
N ASN A 421 0.70 18.03 -10.49
CA ASN A 421 0.03 17.54 -11.69
C ASN A 421 -1.31 16.87 -11.34
N THR A 422 -2.40 17.64 -11.34
CA THR A 422 -3.76 17.14 -11.06
C THR A 422 -4.33 16.24 -12.16
N SER A 423 -3.70 16.17 -13.35
CA SER A 423 -4.03 15.16 -14.36
C SER A 423 -3.53 13.76 -13.97
N ARG A 424 -2.61 13.68 -13.01
CA ARG A 424 -2.13 12.46 -12.39
C ARG A 424 -2.76 12.30 -11.01
N ARG A 425 -3.21 11.09 -10.68
CA ARG A 425 -3.92 10.83 -9.42
C ARG A 425 -2.94 10.38 -8.35
N SER A 426 -2.75 11.21 -7.33
CA SER A 426 -1.86 10.92 -6.21
C SER A 426 -2.62 10.98 -4.88
N ALA A 427 -2.31 10.06 -3.98
CA ALA A 427 -2.90 10.01 -2.64
C ALA A 427 -1.84 9.82 -1.56
N ILE A 428 -2.08 10.43 -0.40
CA ILE A 428 -1.31 10.19 0.83
C ILE A 428 -2.24 9.48 1.81
N VAL A 429 -1.83 8.31 2.25
CA VAL A 429 -2.42 7.60 3.38
C VAL A 429 -1.52 7.85 4.58
N MET A 430 -2.11 8.31 5.67
CA MET A 430 -1.48 8.24 6.99
C MET A 430 -2.16 7.12 7.74
N LEU A 431 -1.39 6.12 8.14
CA LEU A 431 -1.87 5.03 8.96
C LEU A 431 -0.94 4.79 10.12
N PHE A 432 -1.46 4.15 11.15
CA PHE A 432 -0.69 3.68 12.29
C PHE A 432 -0.72 2.16 12.31
N ASP A 433 0.42 1.53 12.64
CA ASP A 433 0.60 0.08 12.55
C ASP A 433 -0.20 -0.69 13.62
N GLU A 434 -0.24 -0.18 14.85
CA GLU A 434 -1.05 -0.71 15.94
C GLU A 434 -1.65 0.38 16.83
N GLY A 435 -2.66 0.01 17.62
CA GLY A 435 -3.31 0.91 18.59
C GLY A 435 -2.61 0.86 19.95
N SER A 436 -3.22 1.52 20.95
CA SER A 436 -2.68 1.61 22.32
C SER A 436 -3.54 0.91 23.38
N SER A 437 -4.50 0.08 22.95
CA SER A 437 -5.59 -0.44 23.81
C SER A 437 -5.53 -1.96 24.04
N PHE A 438 -4.71 -2.37 25.00
CA PHE A 438 -4.39 -3.78 25.34
C PHE A 438 -5.50 -4.66 25.96
N PHE A 439 -6.78 -4.22 25.98
CA PHE A 439 -7.85 -4.96 26.67
C PHE A 439 -8.69 -5.80 25.69
N GLY A 440 -8.25 -7.06 25.51
CA GLY A 440 -8.94 -8.12 24.78
C GLY A 440 -8.83 -8.03 23.24
N SER A 441 -9.34 -9.04 22.53
CA SER A 441 -9.25 -9.13 21.07
C SER A 441 -10.04 -8.01 20.39
N SER A 442 -9.32 -7.01 19.87
CA SER A 442 -9.89 -5.84 19.19
C SER A 442 -9.36 -5.72 17.76
N SER A 443 -9.75 -6.67 16.93
CA SER A 443 -9.48 -6.69 15.50
C SER A 443 -10.77 -6.50 14.71
N CYS A 444 -10.65 -6.15 13.43
CA CYS A 444 -11.70 -6.39 12.44
C CYS A 444 -11.13 -7.10 11.24
N CYS A 445 -12.05 -7.77 10.55
CA CYS A 445 -12.03 -8.02 9.13
C CYS A 445 -10.80 -8.83 8.73
N GLY A 446 -11.01 -10.15 8.65
CA GLY A 446 -9.99 -11.14 8.35
C GLY A 446 -9.61 -12.06 9.50
N TRP A 447 -10.17 -11.85 10.69
CA TRP A 447 -9.95 -12.68 11.88
C TRP A 447 -11.20 -12.83 12.75
N ASN A 448 -11.29 -13.93 13.50
CA ASN A 448 -12.31 -14.10 14.53
C ASN A 448 -12.00 -13.26 15.79
N VAL A 449 -12.82 -12.23 15.99
CA VAL A 449 -12.84 -11.38 17.19
C VAL A 449 -13.11 -12.12 18.52
N GLY A 450 -13.71 -13.31 18.48
CA GLY A 450 -14.07 -14.13 19.64
C GLY A 450 -12.94 -15.03 20.18
N GLY A 451 -11.76 -15.04 19.55
CA GLY A 451 -10.56 -15.68 20.11
C GLY A 451 -10.69 -17.19 20.37
N GLY A 452 -11.01 -17.98 19.34
CA GLY A 452 -10.97 -19.44 19.38
C GLY A 452 -9.85 -19.97 18.48
N THR A 453 -8.69 -20.27 19.05
CA THR A 453 -7.48 -20.73 18.34
C THR A 453 -7.72 -21.83 17.31
N THR A 454 -7.11 -21.72 16.14
CA THR A 454 -6.75 -22.90 15.32
C THR A 454 -5.55 -22.63 14.40
N SER A 455 -4.70 -23.64 14.27
CA SER A 455 -3.74 -23.78 13.17
C SER A 455 -4.48 -24.34 11.96
N GLY A 456 -4.35 -23.72 10.80
CA GLY A 456 -4.99 -24.18 9.56
C GLY A 456 -4.15 -23.78 8.35
N ALA A 457 -4.29 -24.53 7.26
CA ALA A 457 -3.85 -24.03 5.96
C ALA A 457 -4.90 -23.01 5.50
N PRO A 458 -4.50 -21.79 5.07
CA PRO A 458 -5.41 -20.91 4.36
C PRO A 458 -6.11 -21.68 3.26
N LEU A 459 -7.44 -21.64 3.23
CA LEU A 459 -8.21 -22.45 2.28
C LEU A 459 -7.99 -21.91 0.87
N GLY A 460 -7.81 -22.74 -0.15
CA GLY A 460 -7.67 -22.30 -1.55
C GLY A 460 -6.23 -22.06 -2.01
N GLU A 461 -6.07 -21.60 -3.26
CA GLU A 461 -4.76 -21.32 -3.92
C GLU A 461 -3.75 -22.49 -3.97
N GLY A 462 -4.19 -23.71 -3.67
CA GLY A 462 -3.28 -24.87 -3.58
C GLY A 462 -2.39 -24.86 -2.34
N ILE A 463 -2.64 -23.96 -1.38
CA ILE A 463 -1.96 -23.98 -0.08
C ILE A 463 -2.47 -25.19 0.69
N THR A 464 -1.55 -26.12 0.97
CA THR A 464 -1.85 -27.38 1.66
C THR A 464 -1.16 -27.48 3.01
N THR A 465 -0.21 -26.58 3.29
CA THR A 465 0.56 -26.58 4.52
C THR A 465 -0.11 -25.68 5.54
N ALA A 466 -0.37 -26.21 6.73
CA ALA A 466 -0.86 -25.43 7.84
C ALA A 466 0.17 -24.38 8.25
N ILE A 467 -0.29 -23.16 8.52
CA ILE A 467 0.57 -22.13 9.12
C ILE A 467 0.64 -22.43 10.62
N PRO A 468 1.82 -22.80 11.16
CA PRO A 468 1.93 -23.44 12.48
C PRO A 468 1.38 -22.63 13.66
N ARG A 469 1.20 -21.30 13.52
CA ARG A 469 0.94 -20.39 14.65
C ARG A 469 -0.07 -19.28 14.41
N TYR A 470 -1.07 -19.49 13.55
CA TYR A 470 -2.19 -18.55 13.47
C TYR A 470 -2.91 -18.32 14.81
N ASN A 471 -2.78 -19.24 15.76
CA ASN A 471 -3.26 -19.09 17.12
C ASN A 471 -2.49 -18.06 17.99
N GLY A 472 -1.30 -17.61 17.57
CA GLY A 472 -0.37 -16.82 18.37
C GLY A 472 -0.33 -15.31 18.10
N GLY A 473 -0.70 -14.85 16.90
CA GLY A 473 -0.46 -13.46 16.44
C GLY A 473 -1.68 -12.66 16.00
N ASN A 474 -2.88 -13.25 15.99
CA ASN A 474 -4.00 -12.73 15.21
C ASN A 474 -5.14 -12.19 16.04
N LYS A 475 -4.86 -11.13 16.81
CA LYS A 475 -5.87 -10.50 17.68
C LYS A 475 -5.99 -8.98 17.54
N GLY A 476 -5.10 -8.34 16.77
CA GLY A 476 -4.98 -6.88 16.66
C GLY A 476 -4.74 -6.19 18.02
N ASP A 477 -4.29 -4.93 18.00
CA ASP A 477 -4.18 -4.08 19.19
C ASP A 477 -5.12 -2.86 19.12
N GLY A 478 -6.35 -3.11 18.65
CA GLY A 478 -7.42 -2.14 18.69
C GLY A 478 -7.57 -1.25 17.48
N PRO A 479 -8.52 -0.30 17.55
CA PRO A 479 -8.67 0.68 16.51
C PRO A 479 -7.44 1.58 16.47
N THR A 480 -6.97 1.79 15.26
CA THR A 480 -5.87 2.66 14.89
C THR A 480 -6.34 3.66 13.82
N ILE A 481 -5.45 4.49 13.33
CA ILE A 481 -5.80 5.65 12.50
C ILE A 481 -5.64 5.32 11.02
N PHE A 482 -6.59 5.79 10.22
CA PHE A 482 -6.47 5.79 8.75
C PHE A 482 -7.01 7.12 8.21
N GLY A 483 -6.10 7.94 7.69
CA GLY A 483 -6.39 9.21 7.03
C GLY A 483 -5.96 9.19 5.57
N LEU A 484 -6.72 9.89 4.72
CA LEU A 484 -6.50 9.94 3.27
C LEU A 484 -6.55 11.37 2.75
N LEU A 485 -5.51 11.79 2.05
CA LEU A 485 -5.44 13.02 1.27
C LEU A 485 -5.31 12.67 -0.21
N THR A 486 -5.93 13.45 -1.09
CA THR A 486 -5.82 13.27 -2.55
C THR A 486 -5.54 14.60 -3.25
N ASN A 487 -4.79 14.56 -4.35
CA ASN A 487 -4.50 15.73 -5.16
C ASN A 487 -5.64 16.08 -6.13
N GLN A 488 -6.72 15.30 -6.14
CA GLN A 488 -7.83 15.46 -7.07
C GLN A 488 -8.73 16.64 -6.64
N PRO A 489 -8.85 17.71 -7.46
CA PRO A 489 -9.56 18.92 -7.04
C PRO A 489 -11.06 18.72 -6.78
N GLY A 490 -11.68 17.76 -7.46
CA GLY A 490 -13.11 17.45 -7.33
C GLY A 490 -13.44 16.43 -6.25
N ALA A 491 -12.43 15.82 -5.61
CA ALA A 491 -12.66 14.76 -4.63
C ALA A 491 -13.40 15.30 -3.39
N PRO A 492 -14.32 14.51 -2.81
CA PRO A 492 -14.93 14.87 -1.54
C PRO A 492 -13.87 14.91 -0.43
N LYS A 493 -14.09 15.82 0.52
CA LYS A 493 -13.23 16.01 1.70
C LYS A 493 -14.09 15.92 2.95
N GLN A 494 -13.45 15.63 4.08
CA GLN A 494 -14.10 15.49 5.38
C GLN A 494 -15.13 14.35 5.39
N VAL A 495 -14.97 13.36 4.52
CA VAL A 495 -15.75 12.13 4.56
C VAL A 495 -15.25 11.31 5.75
N ILE A 496 -16.20 10.85 6.56
CA ILE A 496 -15.96 9.93 7.67
C ILE A 496 -16.72 8.66 7.36
N ASP A 497 -15.97 7.64 6.94
CA ASP A 497 -16.52 6.33 6.62
C ASP A 497 -16.72 5.55 7.93
N SER A 498 -17.97 5.17 8.21
CA SER A 498 -18.37 4.45 9.42
C SER A 498 -18.06 2.95 9.39
N ASP A 499 -17.69 2.39 8.25
CA ASP A 499 -17.44 0.97 8.11
C ASP A 499 -16.18 0.53 8.84
N ALA A 500 -16.14 -0.77 9.15
CA ALA A 500 -15.00 -1.39 9.78
C ALA A 500 -14.01 -1.92 8.72
N TYR A 501 -12.72 -1.64 8.91
CA TYR A 501 -11.64 -2.04 8.01
C TYR A 501 -10.38 -2.45 8.78
N SER A 502 -9.47 -3.14 8.12
CA SER A 502 -8.17 -3.49 8.69
C SER A 502 -7.03 -3.28 7.69
N HIS A 503 -5.78 -3.57 8.09
CA HIS A 503 -4.65 -3.64 7.16
C HIS A 503 -4.93 -4.54 5.97
N PHE A 504 -5.67 -5.63 6.16
CA PHE A 504 -6.07 -6.51 5.06
C PHE A 504 -7.05 -5.84 4.09
N SER A 505 -8.01 -5.07 4.60
CA SER A 505 -8.91 -4.26 3.77
C SER A 505 -8.16 -3.22 2.96
N PHE A 506 -7.10 -2.63 3.53
CA PHE A 506 -6.27 -1.68 2.79
C PHE A 506 -5.46 -2.37 1.68
N VAL A 507 -4.87 -3.55 1.94
CA VAL A 507 -4.23 -4.35 0.89
C VAL A 507 -5.23 -4.75 -0.20
N ARG A 508 -6.44 -5.18 0.17
CA ARG A 508 -7.52 -5.46 -0.78
C ARG A 508 -7.85 -4.24 -1.63
N THR A 509 -7.89 -3.05 -1.03
CA THR A 509 -8.10 -1.79 -1.74
C THR A 509 -6.99 -1.51 -2.75
N MET A 510 -5.71 -1.71 -2.37
CA MET A 510 -4.58 -1.53 -3.28
C MET A 510 -4.59 -2.53 -4.45
N GLN A 511 -5.06 -3.77 -4.21
CA GLN A 511 -5.20 -4.77 -5.28
C GLN A 511 -6.20 -4.32 -6.37
N ASP A 512 -7.31 -3.67 -6.00
CA ASP A 512 -8.24 -3.06 -6.98
C ASP A 512 -7.67 -1.79 -7.60
N MET A 513 -7.09 -0.91 -6.76
CA MET A 513 -6.51 0.36 -7.19
C MET A 513 -5.46 0.16 -8.29
N PHE A 514 -4.66 -0.90 -8.20
CA PHE A 514 -3.63 -1.24 -9.18
C PHE A 514 -4.07 -2.32 -10.20
N ALA A 515 -5.34 -2.72 -10.20
CA ALA A 515 -5.90 -3.76 -11.08
C ALA A 515 -5.11 -5.08 -11.07
N LEU A 516 -4.66 -5.47 -9.88
CA LEU A 516 -4.08 -6.78 -9.59
C LEU A 516 -5.18 -7.81 -9.30
N ALA A 517 -6.30 -7.34 -8.77
CA ALA A 517 -7.51 -8.10 -8.50
C ALA A 517 -8.32 -8.39 -9.79
N ASP A 518 -9.03 -9.51 -9.78
CA ASP A 518 -10.04 -9.87 -10.76
C ASP A 518 -11.31 -10.38 -10.06
N PRO A 519 -12.31 -9.55 -9.74
CA PRO A 519 -13.47 -9.93 -8.92
C PRO A 519 -14.24 -11.20 -9.38
N GLY A 520 -14.04 -11.66 -10.62
CA GLY A 520 -14.57 -12.94 -11.11
C GLY A 520 -13.81 -14.19 -10.66
N VAL A 521 -12.71 -14.06 -9.91
CA VAL A 521 -11.88 -15.18 -9.43
C VAL A 521 -11.79 -15.14 -7.89
N PRO A 522 -12.85 -15.58 -7.19
CA PRO A 522 -12.98 -15.41 -5.75
C PRO A 522 -12.02 -16.30 -4.95
N THR A 523 -11.27 -17.17 -5.64
CA THR A 523 -10.25 -18.05 -5.07
C THR A 523 -8.84 -17.48 -5.12
N SER A 524 -8.60 -16.36 -5.82
CA SER A 524 -7.26 -15.78 -5.98
C SER A 524 -6.89 -14.87 -4.82
N TYR A 525 -5.61 -14.82 -4.47
CA TYR A 525 -5.09 -13.98 -3.38
C TYR A 525 -5.51 -12.52 -3.56
N MET A 526 -5.43 -12.04 -4.79
CA MET A 526 -5.71 -10.64 -5.13
C MET A 526 -7.18 -10.23 -4.96
N ASN A 527 -8.11 -11.19 -4.90
CA ASN A 527 -9.53 -10.90 -4.62
C ASN A 527 -9.96 -11.31 -3.21
N ARG A 528 -9.06 -11.98 -2.51
CA ARG A 528 -9.38 -12.65 -1.28
C ARG A 528 -8.84 -11.92 -0.09
N SER A 529 -7.57 -11.50 -0.15
CA SER A 529 -6.83 -10.87 0.96
C SER A 529 -7.45 -11.30 2.31
N LYS A 530 -7.36 -12.60 2.61
CA LYS A 530 -8.29 -13.40 3.46
C LYS A 530 -9.54 -13.91 2.72
N TYR A 531 -10.76 -13.55 3.14
CA TYR A 531 -11.98 -14.17 2.62
C TYR A 531 -13.13 -13.16 2.48
N THR A 532 -13.81 -13.20 1.33
CA THR A 532 -15.09 -12.50 1.11
C THR A 532 -16.17 -13.06 2.01
N GLU A 533 -17.21 -12.27 2.33
CA GLU A 533 -18.34 -12.72 3.15
C GLU A 533 -19.00 -14.01 2.61
N GLN A 534 -19.27 -14.06 1.30
CA GLN A 534 -19.87 -15.23 0.65
C GLN A 534 -19.00 -16.48 0.83
N TYR A 535 -17.69 -16.35 0.64
CA TYR A 535 -16.76 -17.46 0.80
C TYR A 535 -16.71 -17.96 2.25
N ILE A 536 -16.72 -17.04 3.23
CA ILE A 536 -16.77 -17.42 4.65
C ILE A 536 -18.05 -18.20 4.92
N ALA A 537 -19.21 -17.69 4.49
CA ALA A 537 -20.49 -18.36 4.69
C ALA A 537 -20.54 -19.77 4.08
N GLN A 538 -19.91 -19.97 2.92
CA GLN A 538 -19.85 -21.28 2.25
C GLN A 538 -18.84 -22.26 2.88
N ASN A 539 -17.82 -21.75 3.58
CA ASN A 539 -16.67 -22.56 4.02
C ASN A 539 -16.42 -22.50 5.53
N LEU A 540 -17.32 -21.94 6.33
CA LEU A 540 -17.11 -21.68 7.77
C LEU A 540 -16.60 -22.90 8.55
N ALA A 541 -17.06 -24.11 8.21
CA ALA A 541 -16.60 -25.35 8.85
C ALA A 541 -15.11 -25.69 8.61
N ASN A 542 -14.52 -25.14 7.56
CA ASN A 542 -13.14 -25.40 7.13
C ASN A 542 -12.22 -24.19 7.35
N LEU A 543 -12.77 -23.03 7.71
CA LEU A 543 -12.03 -21.82 8.00
C LEU A 543 -11.77 -21.74 9.49
N ALA A 544 -10.65 -22.35 9.87
CA ALA A 544 -10.25 -22.52 11.23
C ALA A 544 -10.12 -21.15 11.94
N GLU A 545 -9.61 -20.14 11.24
CA GLU A 545 -9.47 -18.75 11.69
C GLU A 545 -10.79 -18.04 12.01
N TYR A 546 -11.93 -18.55 11.53
CA TYR A 546 -13.27 -18.05 11.82
C TYR A 546 -14.08 -18.97 12.75
N SER A 547 -13.45 -20.03 13.30
CA SER A 547 -14.14 -21.00 14.14
C SER A 547 -14.76 -20.35 15.38
N GLY A 548 -16.08 -20.47 15.54
CA GLY A 548 -16.82 -19.85 16.64
C GLY A 548 -17.26 -18.41 16.37
N SER A 549 -16.93 -17.83 15.21
CA SER A 549 -17.56 -16.60 14.75
C SER A 549 -18.93 -16.91 14.13
N ALA A 550 -19.91 -16.05 14.41
CA ALA A 550 -21.25 -16.09 13.82
C ALA A 550 -21.51 -14.90 12.88
N ASN A 551 -20.51 -14.06 12.60
CA ASN A 551 -20.67 -12.81 11.86
C ASN A 551 -19.76 -12.75 10.63
N THR A 552 -20.13 -13.49 9.59
CA THR A 552 -19.41 -13.51 8.29
C THR A 552 -19.32 -12.13 7.65
N HIS A 553 -20.29 -11.25 7.95
CA HIS A 553 -20.33 -9.88 7.45
C HIS A 553 -19.16 -9.05 8.03
N PHE A 554 -19.00 -9.07 9.36
CA PHE A 554 -17.91 -8.37 10.04
C PHE A 554 -16.53 -9.02 9.78
N ASP A 555 -16.48 -10.35 9.68
CA ASP A 555 -15.24 -11.10 9.47
C ASP A 555 -14.63 -10.93 8.07
N SER A 556 -15.45 -10.52 7.10
CA SER A 556 -15.04 -10.42 5.71
C SER A 556 -13.99 -9.33 5.50
N VAL A 557 -13.00 -9.63 4.66
CA VAL A 557 -12.11 -8.60 4.10
C VAL A 557 -12.70 -8.11 2.79
N ARG A 558 -12.64 -6.81 2.60
CA ARG A 558 -13.27 -6.09 1.49
C ARG A 558 -12.49 -4.83 1.15
N PRO A 559 -12.56 -4.36 -0.11
CA PRO A 559 -12.01 -3.06 -0.45
C PRO A 559 -12.74 -1.94 0.32
N MET A 560 -12.04 -0.86 0.61
CA MET A 560 -12.54 0.31 1.33
C MET A 560 -13.35 1.22 0.40
N ASN A 561 -14.44 0.69 -0.16
CA ASN A 561 -15.24 1.35 -1.19
C ASN A 561 -16.59 1.87 -0.69
N HIS A 562 -16.90 1.69 0.61
CA HIS A 562 -18.19 2.04 1.21
C HIS A 562 -19.39 1.27 0.63
N ASN A 563 -19.17 0.12 -0.02
CA ASN A 563 -20.27 -0.76 -0.46
C ASN A 563 -20.77 -1.67 0.68
N TYR A 564 -19.92 -1.91 1.67
CA TYR A 564 -20.38 -2.39 2.95
C TYR A 564 -21.15 -1.26 3.62
N VAL A 565 -22.22 -1.59 4.35
CA VAL A 565 -23.02 -0.59 5.02
C VAL A 565 -23.29 -1.12 6.39
N VAL A 566 -22.52 -0.65 7.37
CA VAL A 566 -22.74 -1.02 8.76
C VAL A 566 -24.14 -0.59 9.19
N LYS A 567 -24.93 -1.50 9.75
CA LYS A 567 -26.30 -1.21 10.22
C LYS A 567 -26.31 -0.87 11.69
N ALA A 568 -27.27 -0.05 12.09
CA ALA A 568 -27.48 0.23 13.50
C ALA A 568 -27.82 -1.08 14.23
N GLY A 569 -27.10 -1.37 15.31
CA GLY A 569 -27.25 -2.65 16.01
C GLY A 569 -26.29 -3.76 15.57
N ASP A 570 -25.54 -3.59 14.47
CA ASP A 570 -24.51 -4.55 14.09
C ASP A 570 -23.43 -4.61 15.15
N ILE A 571 -22.95 -5.81 15.47
CA ILE A 571 -21.89 -5.98 16.45
C ILE A 571 -20.59 -5.42 15.90
N VAL A 572 -19.90 -4.59 16.69
CA VAL A 572 -18.60 -4.02 16.36
C VAL A 572 -17.55 -4.36 17.42
N SER A 573 -16.30 -4.40 16.97
CA SER A 573 -15.14 -4.52 17.85
C SER A 573 -14.83 -3.14 18.47
N GLY A 574 -14.91 -3.01 19.79
CA GLY A 574 -14.77 -1.72 20.52
C GLY A 574 -15.66 -1.65 21.76
N GLY A 575 -15.41 -0.73 22.70
CA GLY A 575 -15.85 -0.77 24.11
C GLY A 575 -17.17 -0.07 24.46
N ALA A 576 -17.44 0.04 25.76
CA ALA A 576 -18.75 0.15 26.41
C ALA A 576 -19.60 1.42 26.13
N THR A 577 -19.24 2.28 25.17
CA THR A 577 -19.96 3.54 24.93
C THR A 577 -20.07 3.86 23.43
N PRO A 578 -21.29 4.07 22.90
CA PRO A 578 -21.47 4.50 21.51
C PRO A 578 -20.74 5.81 21.23
N GLY A 579 -19.95 5.87 20.14
CA GLY A 579 -19.21 7.06 19.74
C GLY A 579 -17.89 7.30 20.50
N VAL A 580 -17.42 6.32 21.28
CA VAL A 580 -16.10 6.33 21.92
C VAL A 580 -15.32 5.10 21.43
N SER A 581 -14.10 5.29 20.94
CA SER A 581 -13.25 4.19 20.48
C SER A 581 -12.74 3.30 21.64
N GLY A 582 -12.39 2.04 21.35
CA GLY A 582 -11.49 1.21 22.18
C GLY A 582 -12.13 0.13 23.06
N SER A 583 -11.42 -1.02 23.16
CA SER A 583 -11.61 -2.20 24.05
C SER A 583 -12.43 -3.37 23.49
N GLY A 584 -11.73 -4.36 22.94
CA GLY A 584 -12.27 -5.58 22.38
C GLY A 584 -12.67 -6.59 23.43
N THR A 585 -13.96 -6.73 23.64
CA THR A 585 -14.57 -8.05 23.83
C THR A 585 -16.01 -7.97 23.32
N LEU A 586 -16.44 -8.96 22.53
CA LEU A 586 -17.85 -9.14 22.14
C LEU A 586 -18.80 -9.25 23.34
N SER A 587 -18.27 -9.43 24.56
CA SER A 587 -19.04 -9.57 25.80
C SER A 587 -19.68 -8.27 26.30
N GLY A 588 -19.41 -7.11 25.68
CA GLY A 588 -20.00 -5.82 26.05
C GLY A 588 -21.35 -5.48 25.38
N GLY A 589 -21.72 -6.17 24.29
CA GLY A 589 -22.93 -5.83 23.52
C GLY A 589 -22.82 -4.52 22.72
N ASN A 590 -21.61 -4.10 22.35
CA ASN A 590 -21.39 -2.87 21.60
C ASN A 590 -21.87 -3.02 20.17
N THR A 591 -22.64 -2.03 19.72
CA THR A 591 -23.25 -2.03 18.40
C THR A 591 -22.93 -0.75 17.65
N ALA A 592 -22.82 -0.86 16.33
CA ALA A 592 -22.67 0.28 15.46
C ALA A 592 -23.85 1.24 15.62
N SER A 593 -23.57 2.54 15.55
CA SER A 593 -24.59 3.59 15.48
C SER A 593 -25.38 3.57 14.17
N GLY A 594 -24.94 2.78 13.19
CA GLY A 594 -25.46 2.72 11.84
C GLY A 594 -24.60 3.50 10.86
N PRO A 595 -25.07 3.60 9.60
CA PRO A 595 -24.30 4.16 8.50
C PRO A 595 -24.05 5.66 8.69
N ASP A 596 -22.89 6.15 8.23
CA ASP A 596 -22.68 7.60 8.07
C ASP A 596 -23.67 8.19 7.05
N ALA A 597 -23.94 9.48 7.17
CA ALA A 597 -24.98 10.14 6.39
C ALA A 597 -24.67 10.23 4.88
N THR A 598 -23.40 10.15 4.50
CA THR A 598 -22.95 10.44 3.13
C THR A 598 -22.81 9.20 2.27
N GLN A 599 -22.50 8.06 2.89
CA GLN A 599 -22.21 6.79 2.23
C GLN A 599 -21.25 6.96 1.05
N THR A 600 -20.26 7.84 1.23
CA THR A 600 -19.37 8.29 0.16
C THR A 600 -18.06 7.53 0.27
N ASN A 601 -17.61 6.94 -0.83
CA ASN A 601 -16.30 6.29 -0.91
C ASN A 601 -15.18 7.31 -0.62
N ILE A 602 -14.37 7.07 0.42
CA ILE A 602 -13.26 7.95 0.82
C ILE A 602 -12.20 8.13 -0.29
N TRP A 603 -12.10 7.18 -1.23
CA TRP A 603 -11.16 7.21 -2.36
C TRP A 603 -11.69 7.95 -3.58
N ALA A 604 -12.96 8.37 -3.58
CA ALA A 604 -13.59 9.01 -4.72
C ALA A 604 -12.76 10.22 -5.20
N ILE A 605 -12.61 10.33 -6.52
CA ILE A 605 -11.83 11.39 -7.17
C ILE A 605 -12.68 12.60 -7.57
N LYS A 606 -14.00 12.45 -7.47
CA LYS A 606 -15.02 13.46 -7.74
C LYS A 606 -16.24 13.21 -6.87
N SER A 607 -16.89 14.28 -6.40
CA SER A 607 -18.15 14.27 -5.65
C SER A 607 -19.33 13.69 -6.44
#